data_AF-A0A7D9LZW7-F1
#
_entry.id   AF-A0A7D9LZW7-F1
#
_cell.length_a   1.000
_cell.length_b   1.000
_cell.length_c   1.000
_cell.angle_alpha   90.00
_cell.angle_beta   90.00
_cell.angle_gamma   90.00
#
_symmetry.space_group_name_H-M   'P 1'
#
loop_
_entity.id
_entity.type
_entity.pdbx_description
1 polymer ?
#
loop_
_entity_poly.entity_id
_entity_poly.type
_entity_poly.pdbx_seq_one_letter_code
_entity_poly.pdbx_strand_id
1 'polypeptide(L)'
;MVVSLIHPHTCGFAKAAIWRITRDASVKIKRVNNETPYQHRVRTVQVIHERFSQSFPGKKFAVDFKTFMRKLPNLRKKISNWNPRKKTEREQYFEAFSADNWKALSIEHKAEHSLTDCRACFHKYSIQQSFFPVQCKEFQGCLKQNPAIVAKNIAGKIIQQPGQVKCTRREYQAGVQK
;
A
#
# COMPACT_ATOMS: atom_id res chain seq x y z
N MET A 1 22.20 -9.65 -4.54
CA MET A 1 21.18 -9.01 -3.66
C MET A 1 19.93 -9.88 -3.61
N VAL A 2 19.37 -10.14 -2.42
CA VAL A 2 18.18 -10.98 -2.28
C VAL A 2 16.93 -10.14 -2.54
N VAL A 3 16.24 -10.40 -3.66
CA VAL A 3 14.99 -9.71 -3.99
C VAL A 3 13.93 -10.02 -2.92
N SER A 4 13.46 -9.00 -2.23
CA SER A 4 12.36 -9.10 -1.26
C SER A 4 11.24 -8.14 -1.66
N LEU A 5 10.10 -8.68 -2.06
CA LEU A 5 8.95 -7.87 -2.50
C LEU A 5 8.31 -7.05 -1.36
N ILE A 6 8.61 -7.40 -0.11
CA ILE A 6 8.13 -6.70 1.08
C ILE A 6 9.15 -5.69 1.63
N HIS A 7 10.36 -5.59 1.07
CA HIS A 7 11.35 -4.68 1.61
C HIS A 7 10.85 -3.23 1.51
N PRO A 8 11.11 -2.36 2.50
CA PRO A 8 10.71 -0.96 2.47
C PRO A 8 11.23 -0.23 1.23
N HIS A 9 12.45 -0.54 0.81
CA HIS A 9 13.08 0.09 -0.37
C HIS A 9 12.64 -0.52 -1.71
N THR A 10 11.80 -1.54 -1.71
CA THR A 10 11.20 -2.07 -2.95
C THR A 10 10.20 -1.06 -3.50
N CYS A 11 10.23 -0.85 -4.82
CA CYS A 11 9.38 0.14 -5.49
C CYS A 11 7.89 -0.03 -5.14
N GLY A 12 7.25 1.09 -4.79
CA GLY A 12 5.84 1.14 -4.38
C GLY A 12 4.91 0.81 -5.54
N PHE A 13 5.20 1.35 -6.73
CA PHE A 13 4.49 1.03 -7.98
C PHE A 13 4.56 -0.47 -8.29
N ALA A 14 5.74 -1.09 -8.15
CA ALA A 14 5.88 -2.53 -8.39
C ALA A 14 5.04 -3.36 -7.39
N LYS A 15 5.08 -3.04 -6.09
CA LYS A 15 4.23 -3.70 -5.07
C LYS A 15 2.75 -3.57 -5.40
N ALA A 16 2.31 -2.36 -5.74
CA ALA A 16 0.91 -2.07 -6.04
C ALA A 16 0.43 -2.81 -7.30
N ALA A 17 1.27 -2.81 -8.36
CA ALA A 17 0.99 -3.53 -9.59
C ALA A 17 0.91 -5.04 -9.37
N ILE A 18 1.88 -5.65 -8.68
CA ILE A 18 1.85 -7.08 -8.36
C ILE A 18 0.56 -7.44 -7.62
N TRP A 19 0.16 -6.62 -6.64
CA TRP A 19 -1.09 -6.84 -5.91
C TRP A 19 -2.33 -6.78 -6.81
N ARG A 20 -2.43 -5.77 -7.67
CA ARG A 20 -3.55 -5.61 -8.61
C ARG A 20 -3.63 -6.79 -9.58
N ILE A 21 -2.51 -7.14 -10.22
CA ILE A 21 -2.42 -8.28 -11.13
C ILE A 21 -2.79 -9.58 -10.41
N THR A 22 -2.33 -9.78 -9.17
CA THR A 22 -2.66 -10.96 -8.36
C THR A 22 -4.16 -11.05 -8.08
N ARG A 23 -4.80 -9.93 -7.74
CA ARG A 23 -6.25 -9.87 -7.50
C ARG A 23 -7.02 -10.24 -8.77
N ASP A 24 -6.64 -9.67 -9.90
CA ASP A 24 -7.29 -9.93 -11.19
C ASP A 24 -7.11 -11.38 -11.65
N ALA A 25 -5.89 -11.92 -11.48
CA ALA A 25 -5.58 -13.32 -11.79
C ALA A 25 -6.40 -14.29 -10.92
N SER A 26 -6.57 -13.98 -9.63
CA SER A 26 -7.35 -14.81 -8.70
C SER A 26 -8.83 -14.91 -9.08
N VAL A 27 -9.38 -13.89 -9.76
CA VAL A 27 -10.78 -13.88 -10.22
C VAL A 27 -10.91 -14.56 -11.59
N LYS A 28 -9.96 -14.33 -12.51
CA LYS A 28 -10.08 -14.74 -13.91
C LYS A 28 -9.55 -16.16 -14.18
N ILE A 29 -8.58 -16.64 -13.41
CA ILE A 29 -7.92 -17.93 -13.65
C ILE A 29 -8.63 -19.04 -12.87
N LYS A 30 -9.61 -19.67 -13.53
CA LYS A 30 -10.28 -20.87 -13.01
C LYS A 30 -9.38 -22.10 -13.13
N ARG A 31 -9.61 -23.09 -12.27
CA ARG A 31 -9.00 -24.41 -12.38
C ARG A 31 -9.43 -25.07 -13.68
N VAL A 32 -8.49 -25.73 -14.34
CA VAL A 32 -8.77 -26.59 -15.50
C VAL A 32 -9.12 -27.99 -14.98
N ASN A 33 -9.91 -28.74 -15.74
CA ASN A 33 -10.26 -30.13 -15.40
C ASN A 33 -8.98 -30.95 -15.19
N ASN A 34 -8.97 -31.79 -14.15
CA ASN A 34 -7.84 -32.64 -13.73
C ASN A 34 -6.57 -31.89 -13.26
N GLU A 35 -6.63 -30.57 -13.07
CA GLU A 35 -5.51 -29.79 -12.55
C GLU A 35 -5.40 -29.94 -11.03
N THR A 36 -4.24 -30.37 -10.54
CA THR A 36 -3.96 -30.40 -9.10
C THR A 36 -3.94 -28.98 -8.51
N PRO A 37 -4.22 -28.79 -7.21
CA PRO A 37 -4.13 -27.48 -6.57
C PRO A 37 -2.74 -26.82 -6.72
N TYR A 38 -1.67 -27.62 -6.76
CA TYR A 38 -0.32 -27.13 -6.97
C TYR A 38 -0.11 -26.61 -8.39
N GLN A 39 -0.50 -27.37 -9.42
CA GLN A 39 -0.40 -26.96 -10.82
C GLN A 39 -1.18 -25.67 -11.09
N HIS A 40 -2.41 -25.57 -10.55
CA HIS A 40 -3.22 -24.35 -10.63
C HIS A 40 -2.51 -23.14 -10.03
N ARG A 41 -1.87 -23.32 -8.87
CA ARG A 41 -1.09 -22.27 -8.23
C ARG A 41 0.11 -21.87 -9.08
N VAL A 42 0.87 -22.83 -9.61
CA VAL A 42 2.05 -22.54 -10.45
C VAL A 42 1.65 -21.74 -11.68
N ARG A 43 0.64 -22.20 -12.42
CA ARG A 43 0.10 -21.52 -13.60
C ARG A 43 -0.40 -20.11 -13.29
N THR A 44 -1.13 -19.96 -12.18
CA THR A 44 -1.61 -18.64 -11.74
C THR A 44 -0.45 -17.68 -11.47
N VAL A 45 0.59 -18.13 -10.76
CA VAL A 45 1.77 -17.31 -10.46
C VAL A 45 2.56 -16.98 -11.73
N GLN A 46 2.63 -17.91 -12.69
CA GLN A 46 3.27 -17.68 -13.97
C GLN A 46 2.61 -16.55 -14.75
N VAL A 47 1.27 -16.58 -14.87
CA VAL A 47 0.52 -15.49 -15.52
C VAL A 47 0.72 -14.15 -14.79
N ILE A 48 0.78 -14.15 -13.45
CA ILE A 48 1.06 -12.92 -12.69
C ILE A 48 2.46 -12.39 -12.98
N HIS A 49 3.46 -13.27 -13.03
CA HIS A 49 4.85 -12.93 -13.31
C HIS A 49 5.02 -12.36 -14.72
N GLU A 50 4.46 -13.01 -15.73
CA GLU A 50 4.48 -12.55 -17.12
C GLU A 50 3.85 -11.17 -17.28
N ARG A 51 2.65 -10.97 -16.71
CA ARG A 51 1.97 -9.66 -16.73
C ARG A 51 2.76 -8.57 -16.01
N PHE A 52 3.44 -8.92 -14.92
CA PHE A 52 4.30 -8.00 -14.21
C PHE A 52 5.51 -7.60 -15.07
N SER A 53 6.17 -8.56 -15.71
CA SER A 53 7.29 -8.31 -16.62
C SER A 53 6.89 -7.48 -17.85
N GLN A 54 5.67 -7.64 -18.35
CA GLN A 54 5.12 -6.79 -19.42
C GLN A 54 4.87 -5.35 -18.93
N SER A 55 4.38 -5.18 -17.70
CA SER A 55 4.08 -3.86 -17.13
C SER A 55 5.33 -3.09 -16.72
N PHE A 56 6.39 -3.81 -16.32
CA PHE A 56 7.67 -3.26 -15.87
C PHE A 56 8.82 -3.95 -16.62
N PRO A 57 9.04 -3.61 -17.89
CA PRO A 57 10.11 -4.20 -18.68
C PRO A 57 11.49 -3.71 -18.20
N GLY A 58 12.51 -4.51 -18.48
CA GLY A 58 13.91 -4.14 -18.30
C GLY A 58 14.58 -4.69 -17.04
N LYS A 59 15.92 -4.62 -17.03
CA LYS A 59 16.78 -5.26 -16.01
C LYS A 59 16.51 -4.77 -14.58
N LYS A 60 16.10 -3.51 -14.39
CA LYS A 60 15.84 -2.91 -13.08
C LYS A 60 14.62 -3.53 -12.36
N PHE A 61 13.70 -4.14 -13.11
CA PHE A 61 12.54 -4.84 -12.57
C PHE A 61 12.57 -6.35 -12.78
N ALA A 62 13.64 -6.87 -13.39
CA ALA A 62 13.81 -8.28 -13.64
C ALA A 62 13.84 -9.06 -12.32
N VAL A 63 13.01 -10.09 -12.25
CA VAL A 63 12.95 -11.03 -11.13
C VAL A 63 12.72 -12.42 -11.70
N ASP A 64 13.57 -13.35 -11.28
CA ASP A 64 13.42 -14.76 -11.65
C ASP A 64 12.09 -15.33 -11.14
N PHE A 65 11.47 -16.22 -11.93
CA PHE A 65 10.17 -16.80 -11.62
C PHE A 65 10.18 -17.58 -10.30
N LYS A 66 11.22 -18.39 -10.03
CA LYS A 66 11.32 -19.17 -8.79
C LYS A 66 11.41 -18.24 -7.58
N THR A 67 12.15 -17.14 -7.70
CA THR A 67 12.21 -16.10 -6.67
C THR A 67 10.87 -15.40 -6.49
N PHE A 68 10.21 -15.03 -7.59
CA PHE A 68 8.90 -14.38 -7.56
C PHE A 68 7.84 -15.25 -6.89
N MET A 69 7.73 -16.53 -7.29
CA MET A 69 6.82 -17.51 -6.72
C MET A 69 7.02 -17.68 -5.21
N ARG A 70 8.28 -17.72 -4.75
CA ARG A 70 8.60 -17.85 -3.33
C ARG A 70 8.24 -16.60 -2.53
N LYS A 71 8.39 -15.41 -3.10
CA LYS A 71 8.20 -14.13 -2.38
C LYS A 71 6.77 -13.58 -2.45
N LEU A 72 6.02 -13.91 -3.50
CA LEU A 72 4.65 -13.42 -3.71
C LEU A 72 3.68 -13.73 -2.55
N PRO A 73 3.68 -14.93 -1.94
CA PRO A 73 2.78 -15.23 -0.81
C PRO A 73 2.97 -14.28 0.38
N ASN A 74 4.21 -13.89 0.67
CA ASN A 74 4.52 -12.97 1.76
C ASN A 74 3.99 -11.56 1.48
N LEU A 75 4.14 -11.08 0.24
CA LEU A 75 3.56 -9.80 -0.18
C LEU A 75 2.03 -9.83 -0.07
N ARG A 76 1.39 -10.89 -0.59
CA ARG A 76 -0.06 -11.08 -0.52
C ARG A 76 -0.54 -11.07 0.92
N LYS A 77 0.09 -11.85 1.80
CA LYS A 77 -0.25 -11.91 3.24
C LYS A 77 -0.12 -10.54 3.91
N LYS A 78 0.94 -9.79 3.62
CA LYS A 78 1.14 -8.44 4.20
C LYS A 78 0.07 -7.45 3.78
N ILE A 79 -0.31 -7.44 2.50
CA ILE A 79 -1.35 -6.54 1.99
C ILE A 79 -2.75 -6.97 2.45
N SER A 80 -3.02 -8.28 2.52
CA SER A 80 -4.29 -8.81 3.04
C SER A 80 -4.47 -8.51 4.52
N ASN A 81 -3.40 -8.59 5.31
CA ASN A 81 -3.42 -8.33 6.76
C ASN A 81 -3.17 -6.85 7.10
N TRP A 82 -3.38 -5.94 6.14
CA TRP A 82 -3.32 -4.51 6.43
C TRP A 82 -4.33 -4.18 7.52
N ASN A 83 -3.92 -3.43 8.55
CA ASN A 83 -4.77 -3.08 9.68
C ASN A 83 -6.09 -2.46 9.18
N PRO A 84 -7.27 -3.08 9.45
CA PRO A 84 -8.56 -2.57 9.00
C PRO A 84 -8.87 -1.15 9.49
N ARG A 85 -8.36 -0.77 10.68
CA ARG A 85 -8.51 0.58 11.25
C ARG A 85 -7.74 1.65 10.46
N LYS A 86 -6.80 1.23 9.60
CA LYS A 86 -5.95 2.08 8.74
C LYS A 86 -6.35 1.99 7.26
N LYS A 87 -7.64 1.83 6.98
CA LYS A 87 -8.19 1.76 5.61
C LYS A 87 -7.80 2.97 4.76
N THR A 88 -7.83 4.17 5.34
CA THR A 88 -7.46 5.42 4.66
C THR A 88 -5.98 5.45 4.24
N GLU A 89 -5.06 4.97 5.08
CA GLU A 89 -3.62 4.84 4.73
C GLU A 89 -3.42 3.87 3.57
N ARG A 90 -4.18 2.76 3.56
CA ARG A 90 -4.15 1.77 2.49
C ARG A 90 -4.62 2.38 1.17
N GLU A 91 -5.72 3.12 1.18
CA GLU A 91 -6.25 3.79 -0.01
C GLU A 91 -5.25 4.81 -0.55
N GLN A 92 -4.68 5.66 0.31
CA GLN A 92 -3.65 6.62 -0.08
C GLN A 92 -2.41 5.96 -0.67
N TYR A 93 -1.99 4.81 -0.13
CA TYR A 93 -0.88 4.03 -0.70
C TYR A 93 -1.19 3.56 -2.13
N PHE A 94 -2.34 2.91 -2.34
CA PHE A 94 -2.69 2.37 -3.65
C PHE A 94 -3.05 3.45 -4.68
N GLU A 95 -3.55 4.59 -4.22
CA GLU A 95 -3.81 5.75 -5.06
C GLU A 95 -2.50 6.35 -5.55
N ALA A 96 -1.56 6.61 -4.64
CA ALA A 96 -0.25 7.16 -5.00
C ALA A 96 0.53 6.25 -5.97
N PHE A 97 0.51 4.94 -5.72
CA PHE A 97 1.20 3.95 -6.53
C PHE A 97 0.28 3.30 -7.60
N SER A 98 -0.72 4.03 -8.07
CA SER A 98 -1.65 3.57 -9.11
C SER A 98 -0.96 3.42 -10.48
N ALA A 99 -1.60 2.65 -11.37
CA ALA A 99 -1.13 2.49 -12.74
C ALA A 99 -1.21 3.82 -13.53
N ASP A 100 -2.18 4.67 -13.20
CA ASP A 100 -2.35 5.97 -13.87
C ASP A 100 -1.24 6.94 -13.46
N ASN A 101 -0.90 6.98 -12.17
CA ASN A 101 0.26 7.73 -11.71
C ASN A 101 1.57 7.21 -12.30
N TRP A 102 1.71 5.89 -12.44
CA TRP A 102 2.87 5.32 -13.14
C TRP A 102 2.92 5.78 -14.60
N LYS A 103 1.80 5.75 -15.33
CA LYS A 103 1.75 6.19 -16.73
C LYS A 103 2.09 7.66 -16.88
N ALA A 104 1.58 8.51 -15.98
CA ALA A 104 1.81 9.96 -15.96
C ALA A 104 3.27 10.36 -15.71
N LEU A 105 4.11 9.47 -15.14
CA LEU A 105 5.53 9.74 -14.97
C LEU A 105 6.26 9.84 -16.32
N SER A 106 7.17 10.80 -16.42
CA SER A 106 8.12 10.92 -17.53
C SER A 106 9.02 9.68 -17.61
N ILE A 107 9.62 9.45 -18.78
CA ILE A 107 10.53 8.33 -19.02
C ILE A 107 11.73 8.40 -18.05
N GLU A 108 12.26 9.61 -17.83
CA GLU A 108 13.37 9.88 -16.90
C GLU A 108 13.02 9.47 -15.48
N HIS A 109 11.84 9.89 -14.98
CA HIS A 109 11.38 9.51 -13.65
C HIS A 109 11.17 8.01 -13.52
N LYS A 110 10.59 7.35 -14.54
CA LYS A 110 10.45 5.88 -14.57
C LYS A 110 11.81 5.18 -14.49
N ALA A 111 12.84 5.74 -15.14
CA ALA A 111 14.18 5.16 -15.14
C ALA A 111 14.87 5.21 -13.76
N GLU A 112 14.49 6.13 -12.87
CA GLU A 112 15.02 6.17 -11.50
C GLU A 112 14.44 5.06 -10.59
N HIS A 113 13.35 4.41 -11.00
CA HIS A 113 12.75 3.33 -10.25
C HIS A 113 13.42 1.98 -10.53
N SER A 114 13.49 1.15 -9.49
CA SER A 114 13.99 -0.22 -9.55
C SER A 114 13.19 -1.13 -8.61
N LEU A 115 13.15 -2.42 -8.89
CA LEU A 115 12.47 -3.37 -8.00
C LEU A 115 13.18 -3.49 -6.66
N THR A 116 14.51 -3.48 -6.67
CA THR A 116 15.38 -3.52 -5.48
C THR A 116 16.05 -2.16 -5.28
N ASP A 117 16.08 -1.69 -4.04
CA ASP A 117 16.72 -0.43 -3.62
C ASP A 117 16.31 0.80 -4.44
N CYS A 118 14.98 1.02 -4.49
CA CYS A 118 14.35 2.09 -5.25
C CYS A 118 14.58 3.45 -4.58
N ARG A 119 15.65 4.14 -4.99
CA ARG A 119 15.97 5.50 -4.54
C ARG A 119 14.86 6.51 -4.88
N ALA A 120 14.24 6.40 -6.05
CA ALA A 120 13.13 7.26 -6.44
C ALA A 120 11.97 7.18 -5.44
N CYS A 121 11.56 5.98 -5.05
CA CYS A 121 10.53 5.82 -4.03
C CYS A 121 10.99 6.30 -2.65
N PHE A 122 12.26 6.10 -2.31
CA PHE A 122 12.79 6.55 -1.03
C PHE A 122 12.81 8.08 -0.91
N HIS A 123 13.22 8.81 -1.94
CA HIS A 123 13.32 10.26 -1.88
C HIS A 123 12.00 10.98 -2.22
N LYS A 124 11.31 10.57 -3.29
CA LYS A 124 10.13 11.26 -3.83
C LYS A 124 8.80 10.77 -3.24
N TYR A 125 8.76 9.52 -2.74
CA TYR A 125 7.54 8.87 -2.25
C TYR A 125 7.68 8.30 -0.83
N SER A 126 8.55 8.90 0.00
CA SER A 126 8.85 8.42 1.36
C SER A 126 7.60 8.32 2.23
N ILE A 127 6.75 9.35 2.19
CA ILE A 127 5.50 9.42 2.96
C ILE A 127 4.57 8.29 2.52
N GLN A 128 4.39 8.08 1.22
CA GLN A 128 3.49 7.06 0.70
C GLN A 128 4.05 5.66 0.98
N GLN A 129 5.36 5.43 0.85
CA GLN A 129 6.01 4.18 1.25
C GLN A 129 5.81 3.87 2.73
N SER A 130 5.79 4.90 3.59
CA SER A 130 5.60 4.74 5.03
C SER A 130 4.25 4.12 5.40
N PHE A 131 3.23 4.24 4.55
CA PHE A 131 1.94 3.58 4.79
C PHE A 131 2.01 2.05 4.66
N PHE A 132 2.98 1.51 3.92
CA PHE A 132 3.09 0.07 3.72
C PHE A 132 3.30 -0.66 5.05
N PRO A 133 2.63 -1.80 5.31
CA PRO A 133 2.60 -2.47 6.62
C PRO A 133 3.88 -3.29 6.91
N VAL A 134 5.04 -2.63 6.87
CA VAL A 134 6.35 -3.18 7.18
C VAL A 134 7.01 -2.31 8.23
N GLN A 135 7.46 -2.93 9.31
CA GLN A 135 8.18 -2.25 10.37
C GLN A 135 9.57 -1.89 9.85
N CYS A 136 9.73 -0.66 9.39
CA CYS A 136 11.02 -0.08 9.05
C CYS A 136 11.23 1.17 9.89
N LYS A 137 12.28 1.17 10.72
CA LYS A 137 12.62 2.32 11.58
C LYS A 137 12.85 3.59 10.75
N GLU A 138 13.36 3.45 9.53
CA GLU A 138 13.67 4.56 8.61
C GLU A 138 12.41 5.34 8.20
N PHE A 139 11.29 4.66 7.96
CA PHE A 139 10.03 5.30 7.57
C PHE A 139 9.13 5.68 8.76
N GLN A 140 9.48 5.29 10.00
CA GLN A 140 8.74 5.69 11.20
C GLN A 140 8.82 7.20 11.45
N GLY A 141 9.93 7.85 11.09
CA GLY A 141 10.06 9.31 11.14
C GLY A 141 9.12 10.00 10.14
N CYS A 142 9.08 9.52 8.90
CA CYS A 142 8.21 10.06 7.84
C CYS A 142 6.71 9.89 8.15
N LEU A 143 6.32 8.78 8.79
CA LEU A 143 4.95 8.56 9.29
C LEU A 143 4.54 9.61 10.34
N LYS A 144 5.45 9.97 11.27
CA LYS A 144 5.18 10.95 12.33
C LYS A 144 5.06 12.38 11.80
N GLN A 145 5.74 12.68 10.69
CA GLN A 145 5.70 13.99 10.03
C GLN A 145 4.59 14.11 8.98
N ASN A 146 3.85 13.03 8.70
CA ASN A 146 2.76 13.05 7.74
C ASN A 146 1.66 14.03 8.20
N PRO A 147 1.34 15.08 7.43
CA PRO A 147 0.33 16.07 7.80
C PRO A 147 -1.03 15.47 8.15
N ALA A 148 -1.43 14.38 7.50
CA ALA A 148 -2.70 13.70 7.78
C ALA A 148 -2.70 12.97 9.14
N ILE A 149 -1.55 12.46 9.57
CA ILE A 149 -1.39 11.78 10.87
C ILE A 149 -1.16 12.81 11.97
N VAL A 150 -0.40 13.88 11.69
CA VAL A 150 -0.26 15.03 12.58
C VAL A 150 -1.62 15.68 12.83
N ALA A 151 -2.41 15.94 11.77
CA ALA A 151 -3.76 16.48 11.90
C ALA A 151 -4.69 15.55 12.69
N LYS A 152 -4.65 14.23 12.45
CA LYS A 152 -5.41 13.25 13.26
C LYS A 152 -4.98 13.22 14.73
N ASN A 153 -3.68 13.30 15.00
CA ASN A 153 -3.14 13.30 16.35
C ASN A 153 -3.46 14.62 17.08
N ILE A 154 -3.43 15.76 16.38
CA ILE A 154 -3.87 17.05 16.89
C ILE A 154 -5.37 17.02 17.18
N ALA A 155 -6.20 16.54 16.26
CA ALA A 155 -7.65 16.39 16.47
C ALA A 155 -7.96 15.45 17.65
N GLY A 156 -7.24 14.33 17.79
CA GLY A 156 -7.36 13.43 18.93
C GLY A 156 -6.96 14.08 20.25
N LYS A 157 -5.94 14.95 20.27
CA LYS A 157 -5.54 15.73 21.44
C LYS A 157 -6.55 16.82 21.80
N ILE A 158 -7.18 17.44 20.80
CA ILE A 158 -8.25 18.43 21.01
C ILE A 158 -9.48 17.75 21.63
N ILE A 159 -9.84 16.54 21.18
CA ILE A 159 -10.96 15.76 21.75
C ILE A 159 -10.65 15.28 23.19
N GLN A 160 -9.37 15.10 23.53
CA GLN A 160 -8.93 14.65 24.86
C GLN A 160 -8.71 15.78 25.87
N GLN A 161 -8.90 17.06 25.51
CA GLN A 161 -9.01 18.12 26.50
C GLN A 161 -10.47 18.24 26.96
N PRO A 162 -10.82 17.84 28.21
CA PRO A 162 -12.16 18.04 28.74
C PRO A 162 -12.29 19.50 29.18
N GLY A 163 -12.57 20.39 28.23
CA GLY A 163 -13.03 21.75 28.46
C GLY A 163 -14.56 21.79 28.35
N GLN A 164 -15.20 21.96 29.50
CA GLN A 164 -16.66 21.96 29.72
C GLN A 164 -17.42 22.94 28.81
N VAL A 165 -18.50 22.47 28.19
CA VAL A 165 -19.83 23.08 28.38
C VAL A 165 -20.84 21.94 28.44
N LYS A 166 -21.22 21.52 29.65
CA LYS A 166 -22.48 20.78 29.82
C LYS A 166 -23.59 21.79 29.56
N CYS A 167 -24.23 21.72 28.40
CA CYS A 167 -25.51 22.39 28.20
C CYS A 167 -26.54 21.66 29.08
N THR A 168 -26.72 22.12 30.32
CA THR A 168 -27.80 21.64 31.18
C THR A 168 -29.11 22.21 30.65
N ARG A 169 -29.98 21.32 30.18
CA ARG A 169 -31.34 21.56 29.67
C ARG A 169 -32.31 22.08 30.76
N ARG A 170 -31.96 23.17 31.45
CA ARG A 170 -32.77 23.74 32.55
C ARG A 170 -32.83 25.28 32.61
N GLU A 171 -32.45 25.99 31.55
CA GLU A 171 -32.61 27.46 31.48
C GLU A 171 -33.66 27.92 30.45
N TYR A 172 -34.51 27.01 29.96
CA TYR A 172 -35.72 27.35 29.21
C TYR A 172 -36.95 27.20 30.11
N GLN A 173 -37.01 27.92 31.23
CA GLN A 173 -38.24 28.12 32.02
C GLN A 173 -38.05 29.22 33.08
N ALA A 174 -37.60 30.40 32.67
CA ALA A 174 -37.69 31.62 33.48
C ALA A 174 -37.84 32.82 32.54
N GLY A 175 -39.01 32.94 31.91
CA GLY A 175 -39.27 33.99 30.93
C GLY A 175 -40.70 33.99 30.40
N VAL A 176 -41.68 33.60 31.23
CA VAL A 176 -43.10 33.88 30.99
C VAL A 176 -43.68 34.39 32.30
N GLN A 177 -43.57 35.69 32.53
CA GLN A 177 -44.46 36.48 33.38
C GLN A 177 -44.34 37.94 32.93
N LYS A 178 -45.32 38.38 32.15
CA LYS A 178 -46.09 39.62 32.33
C LYS A 178 -47.36 39.51 31.50
#